data_AF-A0AAU6D1I3-F1
#
_entry.id   AF-A0AAU6D1I3-F1
#
_cell.length_a   1.000
_cell.length_b   1.000
_cell.length_c   1.000
_cell.angle_alpha   90.00
_cell.angle_beta   90.00
_cell.angle_gamma   90.00
#
_symmetry.space_group_name_H-M   'P 1'
#
loop_
_entity.id
_entity.type
_entity.pdbx_description
1 polymer ?
#
loop_
_entity_poly.entity_id
_entity_poly.type
_entity_poly.pdbx_seq_one_letter_code
_entity_poly.pdbx_strand_id
1 'polypeptide(L)'
;MTDLKVSYDHLEDSARNLKAIQRELDDTKHHQADIADELGSGDMIHAMHDFAANWDYHRHKLLEKIQAMGEMTEKTLDAFKDVDEKLKNGLTKAE
;
A
#
# COMPACT_ATOMS: atom_id res chain seq x y z
N MET A 1 17.06 -21.54 -22.48
CA MET A 1 15.82 -21.17 -21.76
C MET A 1 16.04 -19.76 -21.23
N THR A 2 15.58 -18.79 -21.99
CA THR A 2 15.65 -17.36 -21.62
C THR A 2 14.25 -16.89 -21.31
N ASP A 3 14.01 -16.04 -20.35
CA ASP A 3 14.82 -15.56 -19.22
C ASP A 3 13.76 -14.77 -18.47
N LEU A 4 13.02 -15.43 -17.56
CA LEU A 4 12.03 -14.72 -16.78
C LEU A 4 12.79 -13.87 -15.77
N LYS A 5 13.30 -12.74 -16.26
CA LYS A 5 14.01 -11.75 -15.46
C LYS A 5 12.97 -10.96 -14.69
N VAL A 6 12.45 -11.57 -13.64
CA VAL A 6 11.73 -10.84 -12.62
C VAL A 6 12.77 -9.94 -11.97
N SER A 7 12.60 -8.63 -12.14
CA SER A 7 13.35 -7.68 -11.33
C SER A 7 12.78 -7.75 -9.92
N TYR A 8 13.36 -8.65 -9.12
CA TYR A 8 13.08 -8.76 -7.69
C TYR A 8 13.20 -7.39 -7.03
N ASP A 9 14.18 -6.59 -7.45
CA ASP A 9 14.38 -5.21 -7.01
C ASP A 9 13.14 -4.34 -7.27
N HIS A 10 12.53 -4.41 -8.46
CA HIS A 10 11.33 -3.63 -8.76
C HIS A 10 10.08 -4.09 -7.98
N LEU A 11 9.93 -5.40 -7.74
CA LEU A 11 8.84 -5.91 -6.90
C LEU A 11 9.02 -5.48 -5.44
N GLU A 12 10.25 -5.54 -4.93
CA GLU A 12 10.59 -5.11 -3.57
C GLU A 12 10.44 -3.59 -3.41
N ASP A 13 10.88 -2.80 -4.40
CA ASP A 13 10.64 -1.35 -4.45
C ASP A 13 9.15 -1.03 -4.45
N SER A 14 8.37 -1.73 -5.27
CA SER A 14 6.92 -1.52 -5.35
C SER A 14 6.25 -1.84 -4.02
N ALA A 15 6.61 -2.95 -3.36
CA ALA A 15 6.10 -3.31 -2.05
C ALA A 15 6.47 -2.26 -0.97
N ARG A 16 7.72 -1.78 -0.98
CA ARG A 16 8.18 -0.71 -0.08
C ARG A 16 7.39 0.59 -0.30
N ASN A 17 7.23 1.01 -1.55
CA ASN A 17 6.52 2.23 -1.89
C ASN A 17 5.04 2.16 -1.52
N LEU A 18 4.37 1.02 -1.76
CA LEU A 18 2.97 0.82 -1.36
C LEU A 18 2.81 0.90 0.16
N LYS A 19 3.73 0.31 0.93
CA LYS A 19 3.74 0.44 2.40
C LYS A 19 3.98 1.88 2.86
N ALA A 20 4.85 2.63 2.19
CA ALA A 20 5.09 4.03 2.49
C ALA A 20 3.82 4.87 2.24
N ILE A 21 3.20 4.74 1.06
CA ILE A 21 1.96 5.44 0.71
C ILE A 21 0.84 5.10 1.70
N GLN A 22 0.73 3.83 2.10
CA GLN A 22 -0.25 3.39 3.10
C GLN A 22 -0.05 4.14 4.43
N ARG A 23 1.18 4.27 4.92
CA ARG A 23 1.49 4.98 6.16
C ARG A 23 1.17 6.47 6.06
N GLU A 24 1.61 7.12 4.99
CA GLU A 24 1.37 8.55 4.77
C GLU A 24 -0.13 8.85 4.73
N LEU A 25 -0.90 8.05 3.99
CA LEU A 25 -2.36 8.20 3.94
C LEU A 25 -3.03 7.91 5.27
N ASP A 26 -2.52 7.00 6.09
CA ASP A 26 -3.10 6.76 7.42
C ASP A 26 -2.86 7.93 8.38
N ASP A 27 -1.68 8.54 8.32
CA ASP A 27 -1.29 9.65 9.19
C ASP A 27 -2.16 10.90 8.99
N THR A 28 -2.58 11.18 7.74
CA THR A 28 -3.44 12.33 7.40
C THR A 28 -4.77 12.42 8.16
N LYS A 29 -5.22 11.33 8.82
CA LYS A 29 -6.41 11.32 9.67
C LYS A 29 -6.33 12.36 10.81
N HIS A 30 -5.14 12.61 11.36
CA HIS A 30 -4.99 13.38 12.59
C HIS A 30 -5.23 14.88 12.39
N HIS A 31 -4.90 15.42 11.21
CA HIS A 31 -4.93 16.86 10.96
C HIS A 31 -6.33 17.49 10.83
N GLN A 32 -7.35 16.70 10.51
CA GLN A 32 -8.69 17.26 10.25
C GLN A 32 -9.46 17.61 11.53
N ALA A 33 -9.29 16.81 12.58
CA ALA A 33 -9.97 17.04 13.85
C ALA A 33 -9.51 18.35 14.51
N ASP A 34 -8.23 18.67 14.38
CA ASP A 34 -7.60 19.83 15.03
C ASP A 34 -8.11 21.18 14.49
N ILE A 35 -8.55 21.24 13.23
CA ILE A 35 -8.95 22.49 12.57
C ILE A 35 -10.41 22.85 12.89
N ALA A 36 -11.25 21.88 13.24
CA ALA A 36 -12.67 22.10 13.45
C ALA A 36 -12.96 23.08 14.60
N ASP A 37 -12.16 23.03 15.67
CA ASP A 37 -12.32 23.88 16.86
C ASP A 37 -11.90 25.35 16.61
N GLU A 38 -11.13 25.62 15.55
CA GLU A 38 -10.68 26.97 15.19
C GLU A 38 -11.70 27.73 14.30
N LEU A 39 -12.67 27.01 13.73
CA LEU A 39 -13.64 27.58 12.78
C LEU A 39 -14.78 28.29 13.52
N GLY A 40 -14.65 29.60 13.72
CA GLY A 40 -15.59 30.42 14.49
C GLY A 40 -17.01 30.61 13.94
N SER A 41 -17.42 29.95 12.84
CA SER A 41 -18.79 30.03 12.30
C SER A 41 -19.43 28.66 12.05
N GLY A 42 -20.72 28.54 12.36
CA GLY A 42 -21.47 27.27 12.27
C GLY A 42 -21.49 26.65 10.86
N ASP A 43 -21.61 27.48 9.83
CA ASP A 43 -21.59 26.99 8.43
C ASP A 43 -20.22 26.43 8.04
N MET A 44 -19.13 27.04 8.52
CA MET A 44 -17.77 26.55 8.27
C MET A 44 -17.49 25.27 9.03
N ILE A 45 -17.97 25.15 10.27
CA ILE A 45 -17.89 23.90 11.06
C ILE A 45 -18.62 22.79 10.31
N HIS A 46 -19.83 23.04 9.80
CA HIS A 46 -20.61 22.05 9.09
C HIS A 46 -19.92 21.60 7.79
N ALA A 47 -19.44 22.55 6.98
CA ALA A 47 -18.69 22.24 5.76
C ALA A 47 -17.40 21.46 6.05
N MET A 48 -16.68 21.79 7.13
CA MET A 48 -15.47 21.08 7.54
C MET A 48 -15.77 19.67 8.02
N HIS A 49 -16.87 19.49 8.78
CA HIS A 49 -17.33 18.18 9.21
C HIS A 49 -17.66 17.28 8.01
N ASP A 50 -18.40 17.79 7.03
CA ASP A 50 -18.75 17.03 5.81
C ASP A 50 -17.51 16.68 4.99
N PHE A 51 -16.56 17.62 4.87
CA PHE A 51 -15.28 17.37 4.24
C PHE A 51 -14.49 16.26 4.96
N ALA A 52 -14.38 16.34 6.29
CA ALA A 52 -13.65 15.36 7.10
C ALA A 52 -14.27 13.96 6.99
N ALA A 53 -15.60 13.87 7.11
CA ALA A 53 -16.32 12.60 6.96
C ALA A 53 -16.13 11.99 5.56
N ASN A 54 -16.26 12.81 4.51
CA ASN A 54 -16.08 12.35 3.14
C ASN A 54 -14.63 11.94 2.84
N TRP A 55 -13.67 12.70 3.35
CA TRP A 55 -12.25 12.36 3.27
C TRP A 55 -11.95 11.05 3.96
N ASP A 56 -12.38 10.85 5.21
CA ASP A 56 -12.13 9.62 5.96
C ASP A 56 -12.67 8.39 5.22
N TYR A 57 -13.89 8.48 4.69
CA TYR A 57 -14.49 7.42 3.87
C TYR A 57 -13.67 7.07 2.63
N HIS A 58 -13.29 8.09 1.84
CA HIS A 58 -12.54 7.86 0.59
C HIS A 58 -11.10 7.42 0.85
N ARG A 59 -10.46 7.95 1.90
CA ARG A 59 -9.14 7.55 2.39
C ARG A 59 -9.13 6.10 2.82
N HIS A 60 -10.13 5.64 3.57
CA HIS A 60 -10.24 4.23 3.96
C HIS A 60 -10.33 3.31 2.74
N LYS A 61 -11.19 3.64 1.76
CA LYS A 61 -11.28 2.88 0.50
C LYS A 61 -9.98 2.85 -0.29
N LEU A 62 -9.22 3.95 -0.26
CA LEU A 62 -7.93 4.01 -0.94
C LEU A 62 -6.89 3.13 -0.23
N LEU A 63 -6.87 3.17 1.11
CA LEU A 63 -6.00 2.32 1.93
C LEU A 63 -6.27 0.83 1.71
N GLU A 64 -7.53 0.41 1.67
CA GLU A 64 -7.92 -0.98 1.37
C GLU A 64 -7.34 -1.45 0.02
N LYS A 65 -7.43 -0.62 -1.02
CA LYS A 65 -6.90 -0.94 -2.35
C LYS A 65 -5.37 -1.02 -2.37
N ILE A 66 -4.70 -0.07 -1.71
CA ILE A 66 -3.24 -0.05 -1.61
C ILE A 66 -2.74 -1.28 -0.85
N GLN A 67 -3.40 -1.65 0.24
CA GLN A 67 -3.08 -2.86 0.99
C GLN A 67 -3.24 -4.11 0.11
N ALA A 68 -4.37 -4.24 -0.60
CA ALA A 68 -4.61 -5.37 -1.49
C ALA A 68 -3.56 -5.47 -2.60
N MET A 69 -3.14 -4.33 -3.17
CA MET A 69 -2.04 -4.29 -4.14
C MET A 69 -0.72 -4.71 -3.52
N GLY A 70 -0.39 -4.23 -2.31
CA GLY A 70 0.84 -4.60 -1.60
C GLY A 70 0.91 -6.10 -1.34
N GLU A 71 -0.17 -6.70 -0.84
CA GLU A 71 -0.27 -8.15 -0.62
C GLU A 71 -0.09 -8.94 -1.92
N MET A 72 -0.62 -8.44 -3.04
CA MET A 72 -0.47 -9.09 -4.34
C MET A 72 0.99 -9.03 -4.83
N THR A 73 1.67 -7.89 -4.64
CA THR A 73 3.09 -7.73 -4.95
C THR A 73 3.95 -8.67 -4.10
N GLU A 74 3.69 -8.78 -2.80
CA GLU A 74 4.40 -9.70 -1.90
C GLU A 74 4.19 -11.16 -2.28
N LYS A 75 2.94 -11.58 -2.53
CA LYS A 75 2.64 -12.96 -2.97
C LYS A 75 3.33 -13.30 -4.30
N THR A 76 3.41 -12.33 -5.21
CA THR A 76 4.10 -12.50 -6.49
C THR A 76 5.60 -12.68 -6.29
N LEU A 77 6.21 -11.87 -5.41
CA LEU A 77 7.62 -11.98 -5.04
C LEU A 77 7.94 -13.35 -4.43
N ASP A 78 7.11 -13.82 -3.49
CA ASP A 78 7.29 -15.11 -2.83
C ASP A 78 7.16 -16.27 -3.81
N ALA A 79 6.18 -16.21 -4.73
CA ALA A 79 5.99 -17.24 -5.74
C ALA A 79 7.20 -17.35 -6.67
N PHE A 80 7.81 -16.23 -7.06
CA PHE A 80 9.02 -16.26 -7.88
C PHE A 80 10.22 -16.82 -7.12
N LYS A 81 10.42 -16.41 -5.86
CA LYS A 81 11.50 -16.94 -5.00
C LYS A 81 11.37 -18.47 -4.81
N ASP A 82 10.16 -18.98 -4.59
CA ASP A 82 9.88 -20.41 -4.46
C ASP A 82 10.17 -21.19 -5.75
N VAL A 83 9.79 -20.64 -6.92
CA VAL A 83 10.10 -21.25 -8.22
C VAL A 83 11.61 -21.33 -8.44
N ASP A 84 12.35 -20.25 -8.18
CA ASP A 84 13.80 -20.23 -8.32
C ASP A 84 14.51 -21.20 -7.36
N GLU A 85 14.03 -21.30 -6.11
CA GLU A 85 14.56 -22.26 -5.14
C GLU A 85 14.32 -23.71 -5.58
N LYS A 86 13.13 -24.03 -6.09
CA LYS A 86 12.81 -25.37 -6.62
C LYS A 86 13.66 -25.71 -7.83
N LEU A 87 13.88 -24.77 -8.74
CA LEU A 87 14.76 -24.94 -9.90
C LEU A 87 16.20 -25.22 -9.46
N LYS A 88 16.74 -24.40 -8.55
CA LYS A 88 18.09 -24.58 -7.98
C LYS A 88 18.24 -25.97 -7.35
N ASN A 89 17.29 -26.38 -6.51
CA ASN A 89 17.31 -27.67 -5.85
C ASN A 89 17.18 -28.85 -6.84
N GLY A 90 16.38 -28.69 -7.88
CA GLY A 90 16.26 -29.69 -8.97
C GLY A 90 17.56 -29.86 -9.76
N LEU A 91 18.24 -28.75 -10.08
CA LEU A 91 19.55 -28.75 -10.73
C LEU A 91 20.60 -29.47 -9.86
N THR A 92 20.67 -29.17 -8.56
CA THR A 92 21.64 -29.82 -7.66
C THR A 92 21.43 -31.32 -7.41
N LYS A 93 20.24 -31.86 -7.74
CA LYS A 93 19.94 -33.30 -7.63
C LYS A 93 20.24 -34.08 -8.91
N ALA A 94 20.45 -33.39 -10.01
CA ALA A 94 20.74 -33.98 -11.32
C ALA A 94 22.26 -34.09 -11.62
N GLU A 95 23.09 -33.49 -10.76
CA GLU A 95 24.56 -33.64 -10.72
C GLU A 95 24.98 -34.70 -9.69
#